data_AF-A0A176WS13-F1
#
_entry.id   AF-A0A176WS13-F1
#
_cell.length_a   1.000
_cell.length_b   1.000
_cell.length_c   1.000
_cell.angle_alpha   90.00
_cell.angle_beta   90.00
_cell.angle_gamma   90.00
#
_symmetry.space_group_name_H-M   'P 1'
#
loop_
_entity.id
_entity.type
_entity.pdbx_description
1 polymer ?
#
loop_
_entity_poly.entity_id
_entity_poly.type
_entity_poly.pdbx_seq_one_letter_code
_entity_poly.pdbx_strand_id
1 'polypeptide(L)'
;MLKWTRDWMQQRDADNPAFVREILSLYVSDSRRLINLMNRPLGMDTVNYKEISVHVRGLLGSSLDIGAEGISKACLRLFNGTKAENKEETVLALKQLTSEFNKMKPKLEHLVQMERLILQSVLYRGWNDGHESSQIGCETKRSREA
;
A
#
# COMPACT_ATOMS: atom_id res chain seq x y z
N MET A 1 17.65 11.47 -0.11
CA MET A 1 17.44 10.13 -0.69
C MET A 1 17.86 9.12 0.37
N LEU A 2 16.90 8.50 1.07
CA LEU A 2 17.19 7.68 2.26
C LEU A 2 17.75 6.31 1.85
N LYS A 3 18.71 5.81 2.63
CA LYS A 3 19.48 4.55 2.43
C LYS A 3 18.61 3.32 2.07
N TRP A 4 17.36 3.31 2.53
CA TRP A 4 16.38 2.25 2.28
C TRP A 4 15.98 2.08 0.81
N THR A 5 16.02 3.11 -0.04
CA THR A 5 15.63 2.92 -1.47
C THR A 5 16.65 2.13 -2.29
N ARG A 6 17.92 2.06 -1.86
CA ARG A 6 18.98 1.34 -2.58
C ARG A 6 18.91 -0.16 -2.33
N ASP A 7 18.76 -0.56 -1.08
CA ASP A 7 18.69 -1.98 -0.69
C ASP A 7 17.35 -2.61 -1.15
N TRP A 8 16.34 -1.77 -1.38
CA TRP A 8 14.97 -2.20 -1.69
C TRP A 8 14.66 -2.25 -3.19
N MET A 9 15.37 -1.48 -4.03
CA MET A 9 15.38 -1.69 -5.47
C MET A 9 16.09 -2.99 -5.88
N GLN A 10 16.96 -3.54 -5.02
CA GLN A 10 17.61 -4.82 -5.24
C GLN A 10 16.69 -6.02 -4.97
N GLN A 11 15.56 -5.82 -4.28
CA GLN A 11 14.48 -6.83 -4.15
C GLN A 11 13.50 -6.84 -5.33
N ARG A 12 13.79 -6.11 -6.42
CA ARG A 12 13.15 -6.35 -7.72
C ARG A 12 13.67 -7.66 -8.31
N ASP A 13 13.43 -8.77 -7.64
CA ASP A 13 13.35 -10.03 -8.34
C ASP A 13 12.04 -10.03 -9.11
N ALA A 14 12.10 -10.36 -10.40
CA ALA A 14 10.91 -10.58 -11.23
C ALA A 14 9.98 -11.68 -10.67
N ASP A 15 10.44 -12.40 -9.63
CA ASP A 15 9.82 -13.58 -9.04
C ASP A 15 9.13 -13.34 -7.68
N ASN A 16 8.99 -12.09 -7.19
CA ASN A 16 8.19 -11.80 -5.99
C ASN A 16 6.80 -11.21 -6.33
N PRO A 17 5.77 -12.05 -6.58
CA PRO A 17 4.40 -11.59 -6.84
C PRO A 17 3.72 -10.96 -5.61
N ALA A 18 4.36 -10.95 -4.43
CA ALA A 18 3.85 -10.30 -3.23
C ALA A 18 4.35 -8.86 -3.04
N PHE A 19 5.37 -8.44 -3.78
CA PHE A 19 6.11 -7.20 -3.55
C PHE A 19 5.16 -5.99 -3.48
N VAL A 20 4.37 -5.75 -4.53
CA VAL A 20 3.47 -4.57 -4.58
C VAL A 20 2.49 -4.56 -3.40
N ARG A 21 1.92 -5.71 -3.04
CA ARG A 21 1.03 -5.82 -1.87
C ARG A 21 1.72 -5.50 -0.55
N GLU A 22 2.92 -6.03 -0.32
CA GLU A 22 3.67 -5.76 0.91
C GLU A 22 3.94 -4.27 1.07
N ILE A 23 4.30 -3.61 -0.03
CA ILE A 23 4.58 -2.17 -0.09
C ILE A 23 3.35 -1.35 0.25
N LEU A 24 2.24 -1.62 -0.43
CA LEU A 24 1.01 -0.87 -0.23
C LEU A 24 0.47 -1.08 1.19
N SER A 25 0.58 -2.30 1.71
CA SER A 25 0.17 -2.63 3.08
C SER A 25 1.04 -1.91 4.11
N LEU A 26 2.37 -1.92 3.92
CA LEU A 26 3.32 -1.21 4.78
C LEU A 26 3.04 0.30 4.77
N TYR A 27 2.89 0.89 3.59
CA TYR A 27 2.61 2.31 3.45
C TYR A 27 1.29 2.71 4.14
N VAL A 28 0.22 1.94 3.99
CA VAL A 28 -1.06 2.20 4.68
C VAL A 28 -0.90 2.11 6.20
N SER A 29 -0.19 1.09 6.70
CA SER A 29 0.04 0.90 8.13
C SER A 29 0.87 2.03 8.74
N ASP A 30 1.99 2.37 8.11
CA ASP A 30 2.88 3.43 8.57
C ASP A 30 2.24 4.81 8.47
N SER A 31 1.51 5.10 7.40
CA SER A 31 0.79 6.37 7.25
C SER A 31 -0.21 6.58 8.38
N ARG A 32 -1.01 5.55 8.70
CA ARG A 32 -1.95 5.60 9.83
C ARG A 32 -1.23 5.83 11.16
N ARG A 33 -0.11 5.13 11.40
CA ARG A 33 0.70 5.30 12.61
C ARG A 33 1.24 6.72 12.72
N LEU A 34 1.81 7.27 11.65
CA LEU A 34 2.35 8.63 11.61
C LEU A 34 1.26 9.69 11.82
N ILE A 35 0.09 9.55 11.19
CA ILE A 35 -1.06 10.45 11.41
C ILE A 35 -1.48 10.44 12.89
N ASN A 36 -1.54 9.26 13.52
CA ASN A 36 -1.86 9.15 14.94
C ASN A 36 -0.79 9.77 15.85
N LEU A 37 0.49 9.60 15.51
CA LEU A 37 1.60 10.22 16.24
C LEU A 37 1.54 11.74 16.16
N MET A 38 1.15 12.32 15.02
CA MET A 38 1.00 13.76 14.86
C MET A 38 -0.24 14.32 15.59
N ASN A 39 -1.32 13.53 15.72
CA ASN A 39 -2.52 13.95 16.45
C ASN A 39 -2.28 14.13 17.96
N ARG A 40 -1.40 13.32 18.56
CA ARG A 40 -1.12 13.37 20.01
C ARG A 40 -0.60 14.74 20.50
N PRO A 41 0.51 15.29 19.98
CA PRO A 41 1.04 16.58 20.43
C PRO A 41 0.13 17.77 20.09
N LEU A 42 -0.72 17.67 19.05
CA LEU A 42 -1.68 18.73 18.72
C LEU A 42 -2.86 18.83 19.69
N GLY A 43 -3.17 17.75 20.40
CA GLY A 43 -4.19 17.73 21.45
C GLY A 43 -3.74 18.36 22.77
N MET A 44 -2.46 18.70 22.92
CA MET A 44 -1.90 19.30 24.13
C MET A 44 -1.98 20.83 24.09
N ASP A 45 -1.88 21.48 25.26
CA ASP A 45 -1.84 22.94 25.36
C ASP A 45 -0.58 23.50 24.70
N THR A 46 0.58 22.93 25.06
CA THR A 46 1.88 23.20 24.42
C THR A 46 2.16 22.19 23.33
N VAL A 47 2.18 22.63 22.07
CA VAL A 47 2.41 21.76 20.91
C VAL A 47 3.90 21.60 20.62
N ASN A 48 4.38 20.36 20.52
CA ASN A 48 5.74 20.07 20.07
C ASN A 48 5.81 20.03 18.54
N TYR A 49 5.95 21.19 17.90
CA TYR A 49 6.02 21.30 16.43
C TYR A 49 7.21 20.57 15.82
N LYS A 50 8.33 20.47 16.54
CA LYS A 50 9.53 19.77 16.08
C LYS A 50 9.25 18.29 15.87
N GLU A 51 8.55 17.64 16.79
CA GLU A 51 8.15 16.24 16.67
C GLU A 51 7.22 16.01 15.47
N ILE A 52 6.20 16.86 15.32
CA ILE A 52 5.26 16.79 14.18
C ILE A 52 6.03 16.97 12.85
N SER A 53 6.98 17.91 12.80
CA SER A 53 7.78 18.20 11.61
C SER A 53 8.65 17.01 11.16
N VAL A 54 9.08 16.15 12.11
CA VAL A 54 9.83 14.93 11.80
C VAL A 54 8.89 13.89 11.16
N HIS A 55 7.73 13.67 11.76
CA HIS A 55 6.74 12.72 11.26
C HIS A 55 6.19 13.10 9.88
N VAL A 56 5.84 14.38 9.68
CA VAL A 56 5.29 14.85 8.39
C VAL A 56 6.30 14.74 7.25
N ARG A 57 7.60 14.95 7.50
CA ARG A 57 8.64 14.75 6.47
C ARG A 57 8.78 13.30 6.05
N GLY A 58 8.71 12.37 7.01
CA GLY A 58 8.73 10.94 6.72
C GLY A 58 7.53 10.49 5.89
N LEU A 59 6.34 10.98 6.26
CA LEU A 59 5.11 10.71 5.51
C LEU A 59 5.14 11.35 4.12
N LEU A 60 5.65 12.59 3.99
CA LEU A 60 5.81 13.25 2.70
C LEU A 60 6.72 12.45 1.77
N GLY A 61 7.88 12.01 2.25
CA GLY A 61 8.83 11.22 1.44
C GLY A 61 8.18 9.94 0.91
N SER A 62 7.66 9.13 1.82
CA SER A 62 6.99 7.87 1.45
C SER A 62 5.76 8.06 0.55
N SER A 63 5.03 9.17 0.71
CA SER A 63 3.87 9.49 -0.15
C SER A 63 4.29 9.91 -1.56
N LEU A 64 5.43 10.58 -1.71
CA LEU A 64 6.01 10.86 -3.04
C LEU A 64 6.49 9.57 -3.71
N ASP A 65 7.10 8.65 -2.97
CA ASP A 65 7.62 7.39 -3.51
C ASP A 65 6.50 6.48 -4.08
N ILE A 66 5.30 6.49 -3.47
CA ILE A 66 4.13 5.71 -3.93
C ILE A 66 3.22 6.49 -4.89
N GLY A 67 3.50 7.78 -5.13
CA GLY A 67 2.67 8.63 -5.99
C GLY A 67 1.33 9.06 -5.36
N ALA A 68 1.25 9.11 -4.04
CA ALA A 68 0.07 9.55 -3.28
C ALA A 68 -0.04 11.10 -3.25
N GLU A 69 -0.29 11.72 -4.39
CA GLU A 69 -0.22 13.17 -4.59
C GLU A 69 -1.07 13.98 -3.59
N GLY A 70 -2.32 13.55 -3.32
CA GLY A 70 -3.21 14.24 -2.37
C GLY A 70 -2.64 14.29 -0.94
N ILE A 71 -2.04 13.18 -0.50
CA ILE A 71 -1.37 13.08 0.80
C ILE A 71 -0.10 13.92 0.81
N SER A 72 0.70 13.89 -0.26
CA SER A 72 1.92 14.70 -0.39
C SER A 72 1.63 16.20 -0.29
N LYS A 73 0.57 16.68 -0.97
CA LYS A 73 0.13 18.08 -0.88
C LYS A 73 -0.34 18.46 0.53
N ALA A 74 -1.10 17.58 1.19
CA ALA A 74 -1.54 17.81 2.56
C ALA A 74 -0.37 17.81 3.57
N CYS A 75 0.61 16.92 3.37
CA CYS A 75 1.84 16.92 4.18
C CYS A 75 2.64 18.21 4.03
N LEU A 76 2.72 18.77 2.82
CA LEU A 76 3.41 20.04 2.60
C LEU A 76 2.73 21.21 3.35
N ARG A 77 1.39 21.27 3.30
CA ARG A 77 0.62 22.24 4.08
C ARG A 77 0.85 22.08 5.58
N LEU A 78 0.80 20.84 6.08
CA LEU A 78 1.03 20.54 7.49
C LEU A 78 2.45 20.94 7.92
N PHE A 79 3.46 20.65 7.10
CA PHE A 79 4.84 21.05 7.36
C PHE A 79 5.00 22.57 7.44
N ASN A 80 4.34 23.33 6.56
CA ASN A 80 4.35 24.79 6.62
C ASN A 80 3.68 25.30 7.91
N GLY A 81 2.55 24.72 8.33
CA GLY A 81 1.91 25.02 9.61
C GLY A 81 2.84 24.77 10.80
N THR A 82 3.61 23.66 10.79
CA THR A 82 4.61 23.39 11.84
C THR A 82 5.76 24.39 11.86
N LYS A 83 6.17 24.94 10.70
CA LYS A 83 7.21 25.97 10.61
C LYS A 83 6.74 27.33 11.11
N ALA A 84 5.48 27.66 10.86
CA ALA A 84 4.86 28.89 11.34
C ALA A 84 4.45 28.81 12.83
N GLU A 85 4.58 27.63 13.45
CA GLU A 85 4.10 27.33 14.80
C GLU A 85 2.63 27.72 15.04
N ASN A 86 1.84 27.69 13.97
CA ASN A 86 0.43 28.05 13.98
C ASN A 86 -0.41 26.80 14.29
N LYS A 87 -0.99 26.76 15.50
CA LYS A 87 -1.77 25.62 15.98
C LYS A 87 -3.00 25.37 15.12
N GLU A 88 -3.74 26.42 14.78
CA GLU A 88 -4.98 26.34 14.02
C GLU A 88 -4.72 25.79 12.60
N GLU A 89 -3.74 26.37 11.90
CA GLU A 89 -3.34 25.91 10.57
C GLU A 89 -2.83 24.47 10.59
N THR A 90 -2.04 24.10 11.60
CA THR A 90 -1.50 22.75 11.74
C THR A 90 -2.61 21.73 11.98
N VAL A 91 -3.59 22.06 12.83
CA VAL A 91 -4.78 21.21 13.07
C VAL A 91 -5.61 21.07 11.79
N LEU A 92 -5.87 22.16 11.07
CA LEU A 92 -6.63 22.12 9.82
C LEU A 92 -5.92 21.27 8.76
N ALA A 93 -4.60 21.44 8.61
CA ALA A 93 -3.80 20.67 7.67
C ALA A 93 -3.77 19.17 8.04
N LEU A 94 -3.72 18.81 9.33
CA LEU A 94 -3.78 17.41 9.76
C LEU A 94 -5.16 16.78 9.49
N LYS A 95 -6.25 17.54 9.65
CA LYS A 95 -7.60 17.09 9.27
C LYS A 95 -7.67 16.82 7.76
N GLN A 96 -7.11 17.71 6.94
CA GLN A 96 -7.04 17.52 5.48
C GLN A 96 -6.23 16.26 5.14
N LEU A 97 -5.05 16.08 5.74
CA LEU A 97 -4.21 14.90 5.58
C LEU A 97 -4.96 13.61 5.93
N THR A 98 -5.69 13.60 7.04
CA THR A 98 -6.50 12.46 7.48
C THR A 98 -7.61 12.14 6.48
N SER A 99 -8.28 13.16 5.94
CA SER A 99 -9.27 13.00 4.88
C SER A 99 -8.68 12.38 3.61
N GLU A 100 -7.54 12.90 3.13
CA GLU A 100 -6.88 12.36 1.93
C GLU A 100 -6.43 10.91 2.13
N PHE A 101 -5.90 10.58 3.31
CA PHE A 101 -5.59 9.20 3.68
C PHE A 101 -6.82 8.30 3.64
N ASN A 102 -7.93 8.73 4.24
CA ASN A 102 -9.18 7.94 4.27
C ASN A 102 -9.81 7.75 2.88
N LYS A 103 -9.58 8.66 1.93
CA LYS A 103 -10.01 8.51 0.53
C LYS A 103 -9.14 7.51 -0.24
N MET A 104 -7.83 7.51 0.02
CA MET A 104 -6.86 6.69 -0.71
C MET A 104 -6.81 5.26 -0.18
N LYS A 105 -6.84 5.08 1.14
CA LYS A 105 -6.76 3.78 1.82
C LYS A 105 -7.66 2.71 1.19
N PRO A 106 -8.99 2.90 1.02
CA PRO A 106 -9.86 1.87 0.46
C PRO A 106 -9.50 1.52 -0.99
N LYS A 107 -8.94 2.47 -1.76
CA LYS A 107 -8.49 2.21 -3.14
C LYS A 107 -7.28 1.28 -3.15
N LEU A 108 -6.31 1.51 -2.27
CA LEU A 108 -5.13 0.65 -2.14
C LEU A 108 -5.52 -0.74 -1.62
N GLU A 109 -6.41 -0.81 -0.62
CA GLU A 109 -6.93 -2.08 -0.11
C GLU A 109 -7.67 -2.88 -1.20
N HIS A 110 -8.44 -2.20 -2.06
CA HIS A 110 -9.10 -2.82 -3.20
C HIS A 110 -8.10 -3.32 -4.26
N LEU A 111 -7.07 -2.54 -4.60
CA LEU A 111 -6.01 -2.98 -5.51
C LEU A 111 -5.29 -4.25 -5.00
N VAL A 112 -4.94 -4.27 -3.71
CA VAL A 112 -4.35 -5.43 -3.06
C VAL A 112 -5.29 -6.64 -3.09
N GLN A 113 -6.59 -6.41 -2.91
CA GLN A 113 -7.57 -7.49 -3.00
C GLN A 113 -7.71 -8.04 -4.43
N MET A 114 -7.74 -7.17 -5.44
CA MET A 114 -7.81 -7.58 -6.85
C MET A 114 -6.57 -8.37 -7.27
N GLU A 115 -5.38 -7.93 -6.88
CA GLU A 115 -4.12 -8.64 -7.13
C GLU A 115 -4.19 -10.08 -6.59
N ARG A 116 -4.66 -10.27 -5.34
CA ARG A 116 -4.86 -11.60 -4.75
C ARG A 116 -5.81 -12.47 -5.57
N LEU A 117 -6.94 -11.91 -5.99
CA LEU A 117 -7.94 -12.63 -6.79
C LEU A 117 -7.39 -13.03 -8.16
N ILE A 118 -6.65 -12.14 -8.82
CA ILE A 118 -5.99 -12.44 -10.10
C ILE A 118 -4.99 -13.58 -9.93
N LEU A 119 -4.09 -13.49 -8.96
CA LEU A 119 -3.10 -14.53 -8.70
C LEU A 119 -3.77 -15.88 -8.38
N GLN A 120 -4.80 -15.90 -7.53
CA GLN A 120 -5.58 -17.12 -7.28
C GLN A 120 -6.20 -17.67 -8.56
N SER A 121 -6.85 -16.82 -9.37
CA SER A 121 -7.51 -17.24 -10.61
C SER A 121 -6.54 -17.82 -11.64
N VAL A 122 -5.34 -17.25 -11.76
CA VAL A 122 -4.29 -17.74 -12.67
C VAL A 122 -3.74 -19.08 -12.18
N LEU A 123 -3.52 -19.24 -10.87
CA LEU A 123 -3.11 -20.50 -10.28
C LEU A 123 -4.16 -21.62 -10.47
N TYR A 124 -5.45 -21.31 -10.30
CA TYR A 124 -6.54 -22.27 -10.55
C TYR A 124 -6.65 -22.68 -12.03
N ARG A 125 -6.39 -21.78 -12.97
CA ARG A 125 -6.37 -22.11 -14.41
C ARG A 125 -5.21 -23.02 -14.79
N GLY A 126 -4.00 -22.74 -14.29
CA GLY A 126 -2.83 -23.60 -14.52
C GLY A 126 -2.98 -25.02 -13.95
N TRP A 127 -3.77 -25.21 -12.88
CA TRP A 127 -4.11 -26.54 -12.35
C TRP A 127 -5.07 -27.31 -13.27
N ASN A 128 -6.05 -26.63 -13.89
CA ASN A 128 -7.00 -27.28 -14.79
C ASN A 128 -6.39 -27.58 -16.17
N ASP A 129 -5.51 -26.72 -16.69
CA ASP A 129 -4.87 -26.92 -18.00
C ASP A 129 -3.83 -28.06 -17.98
N GLY A 130 -3.40 -28.52 -16.80
CA GLY A 130 -2.45 -29.63 -16.62
C GLY A 130 -3.07 -31.00 -16.35
N HIS A 131 -4.40 -31.11 -16.20
CA HIS A 131 -5.07 -32.33 -15.74
C HIS A 131 -6.15 -32.87 -16.70
N GLU A 132 -6.11 -32.49 -17.98
CA GLU A 132 -7.01 -33.01 -19.04
C GLU A 132 -6.26 -33.92 -20.03
N SER A 133 -5.49 -34.90 -19.52
CA SER A 133 -4.84 -35.92 -20.39
C SER A 133 -4.81 -37.33 -19.79
N SER A 134 -5.66 -37.64 -18.81
CA SER A 134 -5.73 -39.02 -18.28
C SER A 134 -7.13 -39.39 -17.85
N GLN A 135 -8.09 -39.43 -18.79
CA GLN A 135 -9.28 -40.29 -18.69
C GLN A 135 -10.14 -40.25 -19.97
N ILE A 136 -9.60 -40.66 -21.12
CA ILE A 136 -10.43 -41.26 -22.20
C ILE A 136 -9.70 -42.47 -22.75
N GLY A 137 -9.61 -43.50 -21.92
CA GLY A 137 -9.26 -44.86 -22.33
C GLY A 137 -10.46 -45.76 -22.09
N CYS A 138 -11.49 -45.64 -22.93
CA CYS A 138 -12.55 -46.66 -22.98
C CYS A 138 -12.12 -47.70 -24.01
N GLU A 139 -11.57 -48.81 -23.52
CA GLU A 139 -11.30 -50.02 -24.30
C GLU A 139 -12.60 -50.55 -24.90
N THR A 140 -12.78 -50.44 -26.23
CA THR A 140 -13.73 -51.30 -26.96
C THR A 140 -12.96 -52.49 -27.50
N LYS A 141 -12.78 -53.53 -26.67
CA LYS A 141 -12.35 -54.86 -27.13
C LYS A 141 -13.54 -55.64 -27.67
N ARG A 142 -13.39 -56.16 -28.91
CA ARG A 142 -13.99 -57.38 -29.50
C ARG A 142 -15.53 -57.45 -29.55
N SER A 143 -16.17 -57.73 -30.69
CA SER A 143 -15.91 -58.91 -31.54
C SER A 143 -16.31 -58.71 -33.00
N ARG A 144 -15.45 -59.17 -33.91
CA ARG A 144 -15.81 -59.73 -35.22
C ARG A 144 -15.75 -61.26 -35.11
N GLU A 145 -16.52 -61.92 -35.98
CA GLU A 145 -16.61 -63.36 -36.28
C GLU A 145 -17.62 -64.11 -35.37
N ALA A 146 -18.66 -64.79 -35.87
CA ALA A 146 -18.88 -65.42 -37.19
C ALA A 146 -20.29 -65.20 -37.74
#